data_AF-A0AA96V5H9-F1
#
_entry.id   AF-A0AA96V5H9-F1
#
_cell.length_a   1.000
_cell.length_b   1.000
_cell.length_c   1.000
_cell.angle_alpha   90.00
_cell.angle_beta   90.00
_cell.angle_gamma   90.00
#
_symmetry.space_group_name_H-M   'P 1'
#
loop_
_entity.id
_entity.type
_entity.pdbx_description
1 polymer ?
#
loop_
_entity_poly.entity_id
_entity_poly.type
_entity_poly.pdbx_seq_one_letter_code
_entity_poly.pdbx_strand_id
1 'polypeptide(L)'
;MIFRYSRKDNRLFLEQTPLSLIDNEMNEIGACIKCLGRLESVSSYRLLNDNENNEPEYTVVSKCDSCFSFYVDLYDSNWTWIHEVEPVVFENSIPDEINDSDKIQKPNTEKDFPDQKSISDGSDLLAGGIDLSADVMGFSDQKIILSGPEPSKTKSKAKIKTKTNRKYKIPVYSDIIESADDLRQIPDVQLKSVFSKAEIDAMMAKADGKKPVRQYFHRAKKKYKLFEEIFGIKIDID
;
A
#
# COMPACT_ATOMS: atom_id res chain seq x y z
N MET A 1 -11.53 -9.00 19.65
CA MET A 1 -11.66 -9.50 18.27
C MET A 1 -10.45 -10.37 18.00
N ILE A 2 -10.64 -11.69 17.88
CA ILE A 2 -9.54 -12.63 17.65
C ILE A 2 -9.62 -13.12 16.21
N PHE A 3 -8.57 -12.85 15.44
CA PHE A 3 -8.41 -13.40 14.11
C PHE A 3 -7.60 -14.69 14.16
N ARG A 4 -8.01 -15.68 13.36
CA ARG A 4 -7.24 -16.91 13.14
C ARG A 4 -7.01 -17.10 11.65
N TYR A 5 -5.81 -17.47 11.26
CA TYR A 5 -5.43 -17.57 9.85
C TYR A 5 -4.80 -18.93 9.51
N SER A 6 -5.41 -19.65 8.56
CA SER A 6 -4.82 -20.86 7.95
C SER A 6 -3.87 -20.44 6.83
N ARG A 7 -2.57 -20.69 7.01
CA ARG A 7 -1.56 -20.45 5.97
C ARG A 7 -1.66 -21.39 4.79
N LYS A 8 -2.19 -22.59 5.02
CA LYS A 8 -2.29 -23.62 3.99
C LYS A 8 -3.40 -23.32 3.01
N ASP A 9 -4.53 -22.84 3.52
CA ASP A 9 -5.76 -22.68 2.73
C ASP A 9 -6.08 -21.21 2.42
N ASN A 10 -5.25 -20.27 2.89
CA ASN A 10 -5.53 -18.84 2.87
C ASN A 10 -6.98 -18.56 3.35
N ARG A 11 -7.33 -19.09 4.52
CA ARG A 11 -8.63 -18.89 5.17
C ARG A 11 -8.45 -18.04 6.42
N LEU A 12 -9.16 -16.92 6.48
CA LEU A 12 -9.23 -16.06 7.67
C LEU A 12 -10.55 -16.32 8.39
N PHE A 13 -10.45 -16.46 9.71
CA PHE A 13 -11.58 -16.61 10.61
C PHE A 13 -11.62 -15.44 11.57
N LEU A 14 -12.80 -14.89 11.77
CA LEU A 14 -13.09 -14.00 12.88
C LEU A 14 -13.77 -14.83 13.98
N GLU A 15 -13.08 -15.00 15.10
CA GLU A 15 -13.44 -15.95 16.16
C GLU A 15 -13.54 -17.40 15.62
N GLN A 16 -14.74 -17.83 15.21
CA GLN A 16 -15.03 -19.14 14.60
C GLN A 16 -15.66 -19.03 13.21
N THR A 17 -15.99 -17.82 12.76
CA THR A 17 -16.70 -17.59 11.49
C THR A 17 -15.69 -17.39 10.36
N PRO A 18 -15.71 -18.21 9.30
CA PRO A 18 -14.87 -17.98 8.13
C PRO A 18 -15.32 -16.72 7.40
N LEU A 19 -14.34 -15.90 6.97
CA LEU A 19 -14.59 -14.73 6.14
C LEU A 19 -14.54 -15.08 4.65
N SER A 20 -15.36 -14.38 3.88
CA SER A 20 -15.41 -14.57 2.43
C SER A 20 -14.16 -13.99 1.78
N LEU A 21 -13.37 -14.86 1.15
CA LEU A 21 -12.20 -14.48 0.37
C LEU A 21 -12.64 -13.66 -0.84
N ILE A 22 -11.99 -12.50 -1.04
CA ILE A 22 -12.16 -11.64 -2.21
C ILE A 22 -11.07 -11.96 -3.24
N ASP A 23 -9.82 -11.93 -2.81
CA ASP A 23 -8.66 -12.07 -3.70
C ASP A 23 -7.39 -12.51 -2.92
N ASN A 24 -6.43 -13.11 -3.62
CA ASN A 24 -5.14 -13.58 -3.13
C ASN A 24 -3.95 -12.88 -3.84
N GLU A 25 -4.17 -11.75 -4.51
CA GLU A 25 -3.08 -11.03 -5.14
C GLU A 25 -2.06 -10.52 -4.11
N MET A 26 -0.79 -10.76 -4.41
CA MET A 26 0.34 -10.34 -3.59
C MET A 26 0.84 -8.97 -4.05
N ASN A 27 0.62 -7.95 -3.22
CA ASN A 27 0.99 -6.57 -3.47
C ASN A 27 1.79 -6.02 -2.29
N GLU A 28 2.72 -5.10 -2.53
CA GLU A 28 3.37 -4.35 -1.45
C GLU A 28 2.35 -3.38 -0.83
N ILE A 29 1.97 -3.61 0.42
CA ILE A 29 0.95 -2.80 1.10
C ILE A 29 1.51 -1.89 2.20
N GLY A 30 2.81 -1.99 2.50
CA GLY A 30 3.44 -1.13 3.50
C GLY A 30 4.73 -1.67 4.08
N ALA A 31 4.99 -1.31 5.33
CA ALA A 31 6.14 -1.79 6.07
C ALA A 31 5.70 -2.43 7.38
N CYS A 32 6.38 -3.52 7.76
CA CYS A 32 6.11 -4.23 8.99
C CYS A 32 6.36 -3.35 10.22
N ILE A 33 5.43 -3.31 11.17
CA ILE A 33 5.58 -2.53 12.42
C ILE A 33 6.76 -3.01 13.27
N LYS A 34 7.10 -4.31 13.21
CA LYS A 34 8.11 -4.93 14.06
C LYS A 34 9.55 -4.69 13.59
N CYS A 35 9.77 -4.66 12.28
CA CYS A 35 11.12 -4.60 11.71
C CYS A 35 11.29 -3.57 10.59
N LEU A 36 10.22 -2.86 10.21
CA LEU A 36 10.18 -1.93 9.07
C LEU A 36 10.51 -2.59 7.71
N GLY A 37 10.60 -3.91 7.65
CA GLY A 37 10.75 -4.67 6.42
C GLY A 37 9.55 -4.49 5.48
N ARG A 38 9.70 -4.93 4.22
CA ARG A 38 8.60 -4.94 3.24
C ARG A 38 7.44 -5.79 3.78
N LEU A 39 6.22 -5.30 3.61
CA LEU A 39 5.00 -6.02 3.96
C LEU A 39 4.15 -6.23 2.71
N GLU A 40 3.79 -7.47 2.47
CA GLU A 40 3.04 -7.90 1.30
C GLU A 40 1.65 -8.40 1.71
N SER A 41 0.63 -8.13 0.90
CA SER A 41 -0.65 -8.81 1.02
C SER A 41 -0.50 -10.29 0.68
N VAL A 42 -1.25 -11.12 1.39
CA VAL A 42 -1.35 -12.56 1.12
C VAL A 42 -2.76 -12.91 0.64
N SER A 43 -3.78 -12.29 1.25
CA SER A 43 -5.18 -12.57 0.96
C SER A 43 -6.08 -11.45 1.50
N SER A 44 -7.14 -11.12 0.79
CA SER A 44 -8.12 -10.09 1.17
C SER A 44 -9.52 -10.69 1.37
N TYR A 45 -10.26 -10.16 2.32
CA TYR A 45 -11.55 -10.68 2.78
C TYR A 45 -12.55 -9.57 2.97
N ARG A 46 -13.83 -9.91 2.79
CA ARG A 46 -14.95 -9.06 3.19
C ARG A 46 -15.37 -9.43 4.60
N LEU A 47 -15.49 -8.43 5.47
CA LEU A 47 -16.18 -8.59 6.74
C LEU A 47 -17.68 -8.56 6.47
N LEU A 48 -18.38 -9.64 6.85
CA LEU A 48 -19.84 -9.68 6.79
C LEU A 48 -20.38 -8.89 7.97
N ASN A 49 -20.49 -7.57 7.79
CA ASN A 49 -21.15 -6.71 8.74
C ASN A 49 -22.41 -6.15 8.09
N ASP A 50 -23.57 -6.52 8.65
CA ASP A 50 -24.75 -5.68 8.54
C ASP A 50 -24.45 -4.47 9.44
N ASN A 51 -24.18 -3.26 8.92
CA ASN A 51 -24.59 -1.96 9.51
C ASN A 51 -23.85 -0.71 8.98
N GLU A 52 -24.61 0.39 9.01
CA GLU A 52 -24.35 1.79 8.62
C GLU A 52 -23.26 2.55 9.42
N ASN A 53 -22.46 1.87 10.26
CA ASN A 53 -21.65 2.50 11.32
C ASN A 53 -20.15 2.70 11.03
N ASN A 54 -19.70 2.67 9.77
CA ASN A 54 -18.27 2.77 9.40
C ASN A 54 -17.37 1.74 10.09
N GLU A 55 -17.89 0.54 10.36
CA GLU A 55 -17.06 -0.61 10.75
C GLU A 55 -16.17 -1.04 9.58
N PRO A 56 -15.01 -1.70 9.84
CA PRO A 56 -14.17 -2.19 8.76
C PRO A 56 -14.97 -3.10 7.82
N GLU A 57 -14.95 -2.78 6.53
CA GLU A 57 -15.64 -3.57 5.49
C GLU A 57 -14.68 -4.59 4.88
N TYR A 58 -13.39 -4.23 4.82
CA TYR A 58 -12.35 -5.01 4.19
C TYR A 58 -11.26 -5.37 5.17
N THR A 59 -10.67 -6.53 4.96
CA THR A 59 -9.56 -7.01 5.76
C THR A 59 -8.53 -7.65 4.86
N VAL A 60 -7.26 -7.30 5.05
CA VAL A 60 -6.15 -7.86 4.30
C VAL A 60 -5.23 -8.59 5.26
N VAL A 61 -5.00 -9.87 5.02
CA VAL A 61 -3.93 -10.60 5.69
C VAL A 61 -2.63 -10.27 4.97
N SER A 62 -1.63 -9.89 5.74
CA SER A 62 -0.34 -9.50 5.23
C SER A 62 0.80 -10.20 5.94
N LYS A 63 1.95 -10.28 5.28
CA LYS A 63 3.15 -10.96 5.75
C LYS A 63 4.37 -10.09 5.53
N CYS A 64 5.26 -10.10 6.51
CA CYS A 64 6.57 -9.47 6.37
C CYS A 64 7.60 -10.42 5.75
N ASP A 65 8.32 -9.96 4.73
CA ASP A 65 9.38 -10.76 4.09
C ASP A 65 10.65 -10.87 4.94
N SER A 66 10.86 -9.92 5.85
CA SER A 66 12.08 -9.86 6.67
C SER A 66 11.96 -10.65 7.97
N CYS A 67 10.83 -10.53 8.67
CA CYS A 67 10.64 -11.16 9.98
C CYS A 67 9.51 -12.21 10.01
N PHE A 68 8.87 -12.46 8.87
CA PHE A 68 7.81 -13.47 8.70
C PHE A 68 6.60 -13.32 9.63
N SER A 69 6.44 -12.17 10.28
CA SER A 69 5.27 -11.86 11.09
C SER A 69 4.06 -11.63 10.17
N PHE A 70 2.89 -12.08 10.62
CA PHE A 70 1.62 -11.92 9.94
C PHE A 70 0.79 -10.85 10.62
N TYR A 71 -0.01 -10.15 9.83
CA TYR A 71 -0.94 -9.14 10.32
C TYR A 71 -2.27 -9.24 9.60
N VAL A 72 -3.29 -8.72 10.24
CA VAL A 72 -4.63 -8.52 9.73
C VAL A 72 -4.86 -7.01 9.69
N ASP A 73 -4.73 -6.43 8.51
CA ASP A 73 -4.93 -5.01 8.24
C ASP A 73 -6.42 -4.74 7.97
N LEU A 74 -7.04 -3.92 8.80
CA LEU A 74 -8.46 -3.56 8.72
C LEU A 74 -8.64 -2.25 7.93
N TYR A 75 -9.59 -2.24 7.01
CA TYR A 75 -9.90 -1.12 6.14
C TYR A 75 -11.39 -0.79 6.15
N ASP A 76 -11.73 0.48 6.03
CA ASP A 76 -13.11 0.90 5.79
C ASP A 76 -13.53 0.69 4.32
N SER A 77 -14.77 1.04 4.02
CA SER A 77 -15.36 0.95 2.68
C SER A 77 -14.60 1.72 1.58
N ASN A 78 -13.82 2.72 1.98
CA ASN A 78 -13.02 3.56 1.08
C ASN A 78 -11.56 3.09 1.00
N TRP A 79 -11.26 1.87 1.47
CA TRP A 79 -9.88 1.35 1.57
C TRP A 79 -8.94 2.22 2.41
N THR A 80 -9.50 3.00 3.36
CA THR A 80 -8.69 3.73 4.33
C THR A 80 -8.34 2.80 5.48
N TRP A 81 -7.05 2.68 5.76
CA TRP A 81 -6.55 1.85 6.86
C TRP A 81 -7.10 2.33 8.20
N ILE A 82 -7.62 1.40 8.99
CA ILE A 82 -8.19 1.65 10.31
C ILE A 82 -7.24 1.18 11.40
N HIS A 83 -6.85 -0.09 11.33
CA HIS A 83 -6.09 -0.74 12.39
C HIS A 83 -5.40 -2.00 11.87
N GLU A 84 -4.49 -2.54 12.66
CA GLU A 84 -3.72 -3.74 12.36
C GLU A 84 -3.72 -4.64 13.59
N VAL A 85 -3.97 -5.94 13.38
CA VAL A 85 -4.06 -6.93 14.46
C VAL A 85 -3.17 -8.13 14.13
N GLU A 86 -2.44 -8.65 15.10
CA GLU A 86 -1.68 -9.90 14.93
C GLU A 86 -2.63 -11.11 15.05
N PRO A 87 -2.76 -11.96 14.00
CA PRO A 87 -3.64 -13.12 14.05
C PRO A 87 -2.99 -14.32 14.74
N VAL A 88 -3.81 -15.24 15.22
CA VAL A 88 -3.36 -16.59 15.56
C VAL A 88 -3.17 -17.37 14.27
N VAL A 89 -1.92 -17.62 13.90
CA VAL A 89 -1.55 -18.32 12.68
C VAL A 89 -1.43 -19.83 12.92
N PHE A 90 -2.00 -20.64 12.03
CA PHE A 90 -1.89 -22.09 12.10
C PHE A 90 -1.66 -22.73 10.71
N GLU A 91 -1.00 -23.88 10.71
CA GLU A 91 -0.52 -24.56 9.48
C GLU A 91 -1.51 -25.62 8.97
N ASN A 92 -2.44 -26.05 9.81
CA ASN A 92 -3.37 -27.14 9.50
C ASN A 92 -4.64 -26.61 8.85
N SER A 93 -5.15 -27.30 7.83
CA SER A 93 -6.54 -27.14 7.43
C SER A 93 -7.45 -27.49 8.60
N ILE A 94 -8.32 -26.58 9.04
CA ILE A 94 -9.37 -26.92 10.02
C ILE A 94 -10.18 -28.06 9.39
N PRO A 95 -10.46 -29.17 10.10
CA PRO A 95 -11.31 -30.22 9.57
C PRO A 95 -12.65 -29.63 9.13
N ASP A 96 -13.05 -29.90 7.88
CA ASP A 96 -14.38 -29.59 7.37
C ASP A 96 -15.41 -30.52 8.07
N GLU A 97 -15.67 -30.38 9.37
CA GLU A 97 -16.66 -31.19 10.09
C GLU A 97 -17.43 -30.37 11.14
N ILE A 98 -18.49 -29.71 10.68
CA ILE A 98 -19.82 -29.91 11.27
C ILE A 98 -20.73 -30.26 10.08
N ASN A 99 -20.58 -31.50 9.61
CA ASN A 99 -21.56 -32.16 8.76
C ASN A 99 -22.09 -33.34 9.58
N ASP A 100 -23.08 -33.10 10.44
CA ASP A 100 -24.21 -34.03 10.55
C ASP A 100 -25.37 -33.45 11.37
N SER A 101 -26.56 -34.00 11.08
CA SER A 101 -27.93 -33.64 11.52
C SER A 101 -28.59 -32.50 10.72
N ASP A 102 -29.62 -32.71 9.90
CA ASP A 102 -30.52 -33.84 9.82
C ASP A 102 -31.24 -33.94 8.47
N LYS A 103 -31.58 -35.18 8.14
CA LYS A 103 -32.47 -35.64 7.06
C LYS A 103 -33.73 -34.76 6.94
N ILE A 104 -33.93 -34.14 5.79
CA ILE A 104 -35.28 -33.96 5.24
C ILE A 104 -35.34 -34.63 3.88
N GLN A 105 -36.25 -35.59 3.81
CA GLN A 105 -36.56 -36.42 2.66
C GLN A 105 -36.96 -35.57 1.45
N LYS A 106 -36.43 -35.91 0.28
CA LYS A 106 -37.00 -35.51 -1.01
C LYS A 106 -38.43 -36.05 -1.14
N PRO A 107 -39.38 -35.24 -1.63
CA PRO A 107 -40.48 -35.76 -2.44
C PRO A 107 -40.17 -35.59 -3.93
N ASN A 108 -40.29 -36.70 -4.64
CA ASN A 108 -40.34 -36.79 -6.09
C ASN A 108 -41.55 -36.00 -6.62
N THR A 109 -41.37 -35.25 -7.72
CA THR A 109 -42.35 -35.29 -8.81
C THR A 109 -41.70 -34.97 -10.16
N GLU A 110 -41.69 -36.00 -10.98
CA GLU A 110 -41.49 -36.05 -12.43
C GLU A 110 -42.76 -35.53 -13.14
N LYS A 111 -42.60 -34.66 -14.16
CA LYS A 111 -43.51 -34.54 -15.33
C LYS A 111 -42.78 -33.94 -16.53
N ASP A 112 -42.50 -34.82 -17.51
CA ASP A 112 -42.88 -34.74 -18.93
C ASP A 112 -42.57 -33.48 -19.77
N PHE A 113 -41.47 -33.57 -20.55
CA PHE A 113 -41.26 -33.36 -22.01
C PHE A 113 -42.28 -32.54 -22.88
N PRO A 114 -41.88 -31.93 -24.03
CA PRO A 114 -40.95 -32.51 -25.02
C PRO A 114 -39.97 -31.61 -25.80
N ASP A 115 -39.04 -32.33 -26.45
CA ASP A 115 -38.09 -31.95 -27.51
C ASP A 115 -38.71 -31.20 -28.71
N GLN A 116 -37.87 -30.43 -29.42
CA GLN A 116 -37.74 -30.55 -30.89
C GLN A 116 -36.48 -29.85 -31.48
N LYS A 117 -35.56 -30.69 -31.98
CA LYS A 117 -34.89 -30.72 -33.32
C LYS A 117 -34.41 -29.43 -34.04
N SER A 118 -33.08 -29.38 -34.25
CA SER A 118 -32.29 -29.30 -35.50
C SER A 118 -32.86 -28.66 -36.79
N ILE A 119 -32.03 -27.87 -37.49
CA ILE A 119 -31.79 -27.70 -38.97
C ILE A 119 -30.74 -26.57 -39.11
N SER A 120 -29.46 -26.81 -39.43
CA SER A 120 -28.79 -26.98 -40.73
C SER A 120 -28.72 -25.75 -41.65
N ASP A 121 -27.48 -25.47 -42.08
CA ASP A 121 -26.99 -24.89 -43.35
C ASP A 121 -27.25 -23.43 -43.75
N GLY A 122 -26.14 -22.73 -44.02
CA GLY A 122 -25.87 -22.28 -45.39
C GLY A 122 -25.88 -20.77 -45.70
N SER A 123 -24.70 -20.29 -46.12
CA SER A 123 -24.43 -19.28 -47.16
C SER A 123 -24.56 -17.76 -46.87
N ASP A 124 -23.38 -17.13 -46.96
CA ASP A 124 -22.99 -16.06 -47.89
C ASP A 124 -23.36 -14.58 -47.69
N LEU A 125 -22.26 -13.82 -47.63
CA LEU A 125 -21.98 -12.50 -48.22
C LEU A 125 -22.71 -11.26 -47.64
N LEU A 126 -21.93 -10.34 -47.06
CA LEU A 126 -21.58 -9.10 -47.77
C LEU A 126 -20.45 -8.33 -47.06
N ALA A 127 -19.65 -7.70 -47.90
CA ALA A 127 -18.44 -6.95 -47.62
C ALA A 127 -18.70 -5.63 -46.88
N GLY A 128 -17.65 -5.12 -46.22
CA GLY A 128 -17.62 -3.76 -45.70
C GLY A 128 -16.32 -3.49 -44.93
N GLY A 129 -15.23 -3.26 -45.67
CA GLY A 129 -13.99 -2.78 -45.09
C GLY A 129 -14.10 -1.32 -44.64
N ILE A 130 -13.35 -0.98 -43.60
CA ILE A 130 -12.76 0.34 -43.45
C ILE A 130 -11.42 0.18 -42.74
N ASP A 131 -10.43 0.67 -43.45
CA ASP A 131 -9.01 0.76 -43.19
C ASP A 131 -8.77 1.95 -42.24
N LEU A 132 -7.95 1.78 -41.20
CA LEU A 132 -7.41 2.88 -40.40
C LEU A 132 -6.02 2.48 -39.91
N SER A 133 -5.07 2.81 -40.78
CA SER A 133 -3.63 2.90 -40.58
C SER A 133 -3.27 3.59 -39.26
N ALA A 134 -2.41 2.95 -38.47
CA ALA A 134 -1.71 3.57 -37.35
C ALA A 134 -0.41 4.23 -37.85
N ASP A 135 -0.27 5.51 -37.51
CA ASP A 135 0.86 6.36 -37.81
C ASP A 135 2.18 5.82 -37.22
N VAL A 136 3.13 5.53 -38.10
CA VAL A 136 4.56 5.39 -37.76
C VAL A 136 5.21 6.75 -38.00
N MET A 137 5.33 7.56 -36.95
CA MET A 137 6.16 8.77 -36.99
C MET A 137 7.61 8.41 -36.65
N GLY A 138 8.47 8.57 -37.66
CA GLY A 138 9.91 8.44 -37.56
C GLY A 138 10.54 9.55 -36.71
N PHE A 139 11.47 9.17 -35.84
CA PHE A 139 12.40 10.10 -35.22
C PHE A 139 13.73 10.03 -35.95
N SER A 140 13.98 11.07 -36.75
CA SER A 140 15.24 11.32 -37.41
C SER A 140 16.32 11.76 -36.43
N ASP A 141 17.51 11.19 -36.62
CA ASP A 141 18.78 11.58 -36.00
C ASP A 141 19.02 13.09 -36.09
N GLN A 142 19.21 13.74 -34.93
CA GLN A 142 19.91 15.02 -34.86
C GLN A 142 21.10 14.94 -33.90
N LYS A 143 22.25 14.87 -34.57
CA LYS A 143 23.62 14.96 -34.08
C LYS A 143 23.88 16.37 -33.54
N ILE A 144 23.83 16.54 -32.22
CA ILE A 144 24.25 17.79 -31.57
C ILE A 144 25.78 17.75 -31.41
N ILE A 145 26.47 18.57 -32.22
CA ILE A 145 27.87 18.92 -32.06
C ILE A 145 27.92 20.13 -31.11
N LEU A 146 28.44 19.95 -29.89
CA LEU A 146 28.83 21.05 -29.01
C LEU A 146 30.35 21.07 -28.91
N SER A 147 30.94 21.99 -29.65
CA SER A 147 32.33 22.42 -29.56
C SER A 147 32.59 23.08 -28.21
N GLY A 148 33.41 22.46 -27.36
CA GLY A 148 34.00 23.12 -26.20
C GLY A 148 35.25 23.91 -26.61
N PRO A 149 35.50 25.11 -26.04
CA PRO A 149 36.83 25.70 -26.02
C PRO A 149 37.56 25.32 -24.72
N GLU A 150 38.81 24.88 -24.87
CA GLU A 150 39.77 24.58 -23.81
C GLU A 150 40.11 25.82 -22.94
N PRO A 151 40.52 25.61 -21.67
CA PRO A 151 40.82 26.69 -20.73
C PRO A 151 42.20 27.31 -20.97
N SER A 152 42.22 28.60 -21.31
CA SER A 152 43.43 29.43 -21.30
C SER A 152 43.75 29.92 -19.89
N LYS A 153 45.03 29.78 -19.54
CA LYS A 153 45.65 30.24 -18.29
C LYS A 153 45.82 31.77 -18.32
N THR A 154 45.30 32.47 -17.32
CA THR A 154 45.87 33.77 -16.92
C THR A 154 45.64 34.05 -15.44
N LYS A 155 46.76 34.26 -14.74
CA LYS A 155 46.83 34.69 -13.34
C LYS A 155 46.44 36.16 -13.25
N SER A 156 45.47 36.49 -12.40
CA SER A 156 45.33 37.84 -11.86
C SER A 156 44.86 37.75 -10.40
N LYS A 157 45.72 38.28 -9.53
CA LYS A 157 45.55 38.34 -8.07
C LYS A 157 44.36 39.23 -7.73
N ALA A 158 43.21 38.64 -7.44
CA ALA A 158 42.15 39.30 -6.68
C ALA A 158 42.27 38.88 -5.22
N LYS A 159 42.61 39.85 -4.37
CA LYS A 159 42.70 39.73 -2.92
C LYS A 159 41.27 39.54 -2.38
N ILE A 160 40.77 38.31 -2.39
CA ILE A 160 39.50 37.96 -1.74
C ILE A 160 39.77 38.05 -0.23
N LYS A 161 39.33 39.16 0.37
CA LYS A 161 39.18 39.25 1.82
C LYS A 161 38.16 38.20 2.22
N THR A 162 38.64 37.07 2.73
CA THR A 162 37.82 36.00 3.33
C THR A 162 37.19 36.52 4.62
N LYS A 163 36.13 37.32 4.48
CA LYS A 163 35.11 37.45 5.50
C LYS A 163 34.10 36.34 5.25
N THR A 164 34.19 35.27 6.02
CA THR A 164 33.03 34.49 6.48
C THR A 164 33.53 33.47 7.49
N ASN A 165 33.87 33.93 8.69
CA ASN A 165 33.71 33.10 9.87
C ASN A 165 32.19 33.03 10.15
N ARG A 166 31.45 32.31 9.31
CA ARG A 166 30.11 31.86 9.67
C ARG A 166 30.35 30.67 10.59
N LYS A 167 30.46 30.94 11.89
CA LYS A 167 30.19 29.94 12.91
C LYS A 167 28.80 29.41 12.62
N TYR A 168 28.69 28.30 11.91
CA TYR A 168 27.47 27.52 11.89
C TYR A 168 27.30 27.04 13.32
N LYS A 169 26.46 27.75 14.08
CA LYS A 169 25.91 27.19 15.31
C LYS A 169 25.10 25.99 14.83
N ILE A 170 25.66 24.79 15.01
CA ILE A 170 24.88 23.57 14.95
C ILE A 170 23.86 23.72 16.08
N PRO A 171 22.57 23.88 15.79
CA PRO A 171 21.59 23.93 16.84
C PRO A 171 21.53 22.51 17.41
N VAL A 172 22.02 22.33 18.63
CA VAL A 172 21.76 21.10 19.37
C VAL A 172 20.33 21.25 19.88
N TYR A 173 19.37 20.79 19.08
CA TYR A 173 18.00 20.64 19.54
C TYR A 173 17.79 19.17 19.85
N SER A 174 17.60 18.84 21.12
CA SER A 174 17.14 17.54 21.57
C SER A 174 15.60 17.55 21.67
N ASP A 175 14.94 18.19 20.71
CA ASP A 175 13.50 18.36 20.75
C ASP A 175 12.85 17.09 20.25
N ILE A 176 11.95 16.53 21.07
CA ILE A 176 11.13 15.37 20.74
C ILE A 176 9.78 15.89 20.29
N ILE A 177 9.36 15.48 19.09
CA ILE A 177 8.11 15.91 18.47
C ILE A 177 7.10 14.78 18.57
N GLU A 178 6.10 14.98 19.42
CA GLU A 178 5.06 13.99 19.71
C GLU A 178 3.67 14.44 19.21
N SER A 179 3.47 15.76 18.99
CA SER A 179 2.16 16.33 18.66
C SER A 179 2.10 16.98 17.27
N ALA A 180 0.88 17.17 16.76
CA ALA A 180 0.66 17.85 15.49
C ALA A 180 1.09 19.32 15.54
N ASP A 181 0.96 19.97 16.69
CA ASP A 181 1.35 21.37 16.86
C ASP A 181 2.87 21.54 16.87
N ASP A 182 3.61 20.58 17.41
CA ASP A 182 5.07 20.55 17.33
C ASP A 182 5.53 20.30 15.89
N LEU A 183 4.84 19.41 15.16
CA LEU A 183 5.14 19.14 13.76
C LEU A 183 4.96 20.39 12.88
N ARG A 184 3.97 21.24 13.20
CA ARG A 184 3.69 22.52 12.51
C ARG A 184 4.71 23.61 12.79
N GLN A 185 5.45 23.51 13.90
CA GLN A 185 6.51 24.47 14.23
C GLN A 185 7.79 24.23 13.43
N ILE A 186 7.98 23.01 12.90
CA ILE A 186 9.12 22.70 12.02
C ILE A 186 8.99 23.50 10.72
N PRO A 187 10.04 24.22 10.29
CA PRO A 187 10.03 24.88 8.99
C PRO A 187 9.76 23.89 7.85
N ASP A 188 8.78 24.21 7.00
CA ASP A 188 8.40 23.44 5.80
C ASP A 188 9.60 22.96 4.95
N VAL A 189 10.63 23.81 4.84
CA VAL A 189 11.84 23.52 4.06
C VAL A 189 12.61 22.34 4.65
N GLN A 190 12.66 22.22 5.98
CA GLN A 190 13.31 21.09 6.65
C GLN A 190 12.53 19.80 6.43
N LEU A 191 11.21 19.81 6.63
CA LEU A 191 10.36 18.64 6.39
C LEU A 191 10.47 18.16 4.93
N LYS A 192 10.32 19.07 3.97
CA LYS A 192 10.37 18.75 2.53
C LYS A 192 11.75 18.27 2.05
N SER A 193 12.81 18.48 2.83
CA SER A 193 14.15 18.01 2.48
C SER A 193 14.33 16.50 2.66
N VAL A 194 13.55 15.88 3.55
CA VAL A 194 13.63 14.45 3.87
C VAL A 194 12.35 13.72 3.47
N PHE A 195 11.19 14.35 3.67
CA PHE A 195 9.89 13.77 3.45
C PHE A 195 9.24 14.33 2.18
N SER A 196 8.53 13.45 1.46
CA SER A 196 7.60 13.83 0.40
C SER A 196 6.33 14.44 1.00
N LYS A 197 5.56 15.16 0.17
CA LYS A 197 4.30 15.77 0.61
C LYS A 197 3.33 14.75 1.21
N ALA A 198 3.15 13.60 0.56
CA ALA A 198 2.23 12.55 1.03
C ALA A 198 2.66 11.95 2.38
N GLU A 199 3.97 11.83 2.64
CA GLU A 199 4.51 11.40 3.93
C GLU A 199 4.24 12.44 5.02
N ILE A 200 4.45 13.74 4.73
CA ILE A 200 4.16 14.84 5.67
C ILE A 200 2.67 14.85 6.02
N ASP A 201 1.79 14.76 5.01
CA ASP A 201 0.34 14.74 5.21
C ASP A 201 -0.09 13.55 6.08
N ALA A 202 0.53 12.37 5.87
CA ALA A 202 0.28 11.18 6.69
C ALA A 202 0.77 11.35 8.14
N MET A 203 1.93 11.98 8.36
CA MET A 203 2.43 12.31 9.70
C MET A 203 1.51 13.28 10.43
N MET A 204 1.07 14.35 9.75
CA MET A 204 0.14 15.33 10.29
C MET A 204 -1.21 14.70 10.64
N ALA A 205 -1.76 13.87 9.74
CA ALA A 205 -3.02 13.17 9.98
C ALA A 205 -2.93 12.28 11.24
N LYS A 206 -1.85 11.52 11.37
CA LYS A 206 -1.64 10.66 12.53
C LYS A 206 -1.49 11.46 13.83
N ALA A 207 -0.71 12.55 13.80
CA ALA A 207 -0.49 13.41 14.95
C ALA A 207 -1.78 14.17 15.38
N ASP A 208 -2.69 14.44 14.45
CA ASP A 208 -4.04 14.97 14.72
C ASP A 208 -5.02 13.90 15.28
N GLY A 209 -4.57 12.66 15.49
CA GLY A 209 -5.44 11.54 15.88
C GLY A 209 -6.34 11.02 14.75
N LYS A 210 -6.11 11.43 13.51
CA LYS A 210 -6.85 10.96 12.33
C LYS A 210 -6.17 9.71 11.73
N LYS A 211 -6.90 8.98 10.89
CA LYS A 211 -6.38 7.80 10.19
C LYS A 211 -5.47 8.23 9.03
N PRO A 212 -4.16 7.90 9.05
CA PRO A 212 -3.27 8.22 7.94
C PRO A 212 -3.31 7.14 6.85
N VAL A 213 -2.86 7.48 5.64
CA VAL A 213 -2.53 6.47 4.64
C VAL A 213 -1.28 5.72 5.08
N ARG A 214 -1.45 4.44 5.42
CA ARG A 214 -0.43 3.58 6.03
C ARG A 214 0.90 3.58 5.28
N GLN A 215 0.86 3.38 3.97
CA GLN A 215 2.07 3.30 3.13
C GLN A 215 2.95 4.55 3.29
N TYR A 216 2.36 5.74 3.28
CA TYR A 216 3.08 6.99 3.44
C TYR A 216 3.56 7.21 4.86
N PHE A 217 2.73 6.91 5.87
CA PHE A 217 3.14 7.04 7.28
C PHE A 217 4.34 6.14 7.60
N HIS A 218 4.33 4.89 7.15
CA HIS A 218 5.44 3.97 7.37
C HIS A 218 6.72 4.37 6.61
N ARG A 219 6.58 4.83 5.37
CA ARG A 219 7.73 5.39 4.62
C ARG A 219 8.33 6.59 5.35
N ALA A 220 7.49 7.42 5.97
CA ALA A 220 7.94 8.50 6.83
C ALA A 220 8.69 7.99 8.08
N LYS A 221 8.13 7.02 8.84
CA LYS A 221 8.81 6.46 10.06
C LYS A 221 10.22 5.95 9.76
N LYS A 222 10.45 5.33 8.59
CA LYS A 222 11.79 4.88 8.16
C LYS A 222 12.82 6.02 8.06
N LYS A 223 12.36 7.24 7.80
CA LYS A 223 13.20 8.43 7.60
C LYS A 223 13.35 9.27 8.88
N TYR A 224 12.65 8.94 9.97
CA TYR A 224 12.75 9.70 11.23
C TYR A 224 14.18 9.73 11.76
N LYS A 225 14.87 8.59 11.73
CA LYS A 225 16.28 8.52 12.13
C LYS A 225 17.18 9.41 11.26
N LEU A 226 16.96 9.42 9.95
CA LEU A 226 17.71 10.29 9.03
C LEU A 226 17.42 11.78 9.32
N PHE A 227 16.17 12.11 9.62
CA PHE A 227 15.78 13.47 9.99
C PHE A 227 16.46 13.92 11.28
N GLU A 228 16.51 13.06 12.30
CA GLU A 228 17.25 13.28 13.55
C GLU A 228 18.74 13.46 13.30
N GLU A 229 19.36 12.63 12.45
CA GLU A 229 20.79 12.75 12.11
C GLU A 229 21.12 14.08 11.41
N ILE A 230 20.22 14.61 10.57
CA ILE A 230 20.44 15.84 9.80
C ILE A 230 20.14 17.10 10.63
N PHE A 231 19.03 17.08 11.38
CA PHE A 231 18.50 18.28 12.05
C PHE A 231 18.60 18.25 13.57
N GLY A 232 18.98 17.12 14.16
CA GLY A 232 19.00 16.88 15.62
C GLY A 232 17.63 16.59 16.22
N ILE A 233 16.55 16.75 15.46
CA ILE A 233 15.17 16.70 15.96
C ILE A 233 14.64 15.27 15.89
N LYS A 234 14.18 14.74 17.03
CA LYS A 234 13.56 13.40 17.10
C LYS A 234 12.06 13.51 16.87
N ILE A 235 11.52 12.70 15.96
CA ILE A 235 10.08 12.60 15.72
C ILE A 235 9.58 11.29 16.34
N ASP A 236 8.57 11.38 17.19
CA ASP A 236 8.00 10.25 17.95
C ASP A 236 6.47 10.31 17.92
N ILE A 237 5.91 10.11 16.71
CA ILE A 237 4.47 10.04 16.48
C ILE A 237 4.05 8.56 16.44
N ASP A 238 3.18 8.16 17.36
CA ASP A 238 2.67 6.79 17.53
C ASP A 238 1.18 6.61 17.21
#